data_AF-A0A4S0IG03-F1
#
_entry.id   AF-A0A4S0IG03-F1
#
_cell.length_a   1.000
_cell.length_b   1.000
_cell.length_c   1.000
_cell.angle_alpha   90.00
_cell.angle_beta   90.00
_cell.angle_gamma   90.00
#
_symmetry.space_group_name_H-M   'P 1'
#
loop_
_entity.id
_entity.type
_entity.pdbx_description
1 polymer ?
#
loop_
_entity_poly.entity_id
_entity_poly.type
_entity_poly.pdbx_seq_one_letter_code
_entity_poly.pdbx_strand_id
1 'polypeptide(L)'
;TAKTPEAVNAMLGKLAPAAVANAKREAADLQAMIDQEQKAAGKPTFKLEPWDWVFYSEKVRQAKYNFDESQLKPYFELKNVLENGVFYAAGQEFGLTFKQRTDLPV
;
A
#
# COMPACT_ATOMS: atom_id res chain seq x y z
N THR A 1 -23.72 5.89 -10.34
CA THR A 1 -23.33 4.48 -10.57
C THR A 1 -23.08 4.27 -12.05
N ALA A 2 -22.24 3.29 -12.43
CA ALA A 2 -21.79 3.11 -13.81
C ALA A 2 -22.87 2.59 -14.78
N LYS A 3 -23.95 1.96 -14.28
CA LYS A 3 -25.14 1.47 -15.00
C LYS A 3 -24.92 0.37 -16.06
N THR A 4 -23.86 0.42 -16.86
CA THR A 4 -23.58 -0.61 -17.89
C THR A 4 -22.12 -1.05 -17.89
N PRO A 5 -21.81 -2.28 -18.36
CA PRO A 5 -20.43 -2.74 -18.52
C PRO A 5 -19.58 -1.86 -19.44
N GLU A 6 -20.18 -1.28 -20.48
CA GLU A 6 -19.49 -0.41 -21.44
C GLU A 6 -19.00 0.88 -20.77
N ALA A 7 -19.82 1.47 -19.90
CA ALA A 7 -19.43 2.65 -19.13
C ALA A 7 -18.28 2.33 -18.15
N VAL A 8 -18.28 1.13 -17.55
CA VAL A 8 -17.18 0.65 -16.70
C VAL A 8 -15.89 0.51 -17.53
N ASN A 9 -15.96 -0.21 -18.65
CA ASN A 9 -14.79 -0.45 -19.52
C ASN A 9 -14.23 0.85 -20.09
N ALA A 10 -15.09 1.80 -20.49
CA ALA A 10 -14.66 3.11 -20.96
C ALA A 10 -13.96 3.91 -19.85
N MET A 11 -14.45 3.84 -18.60
CA MET A 11 -13.79 4.49 -17.47
C MET A 11 -12.43 3.85 -17.17
N LEU A 12 -12.36 2.52 -17.06
CA LEU A 12 -11.11 1.80 -16.81
C LEU A 12 -10.09 2.03 -17.93
N GLY A 13 -10.55 2.03 -19.18
CA GLY A 13 -9.72 2.32 -20.35
C GLY A 13 -9.09 3.72 -20.34
N LYS A 14 -9.77 4.72 -19.77
CA LYS A 14 -9.20 6.07 -19.57
C LYS A 14 -8.11 6.10 -18.50
N LEU A 15 -8.23 5.28 -17.46
CA LEU A 15 -7.26 5.21 -16.35
C LEU A 15 -6.03 4.38 -16.70
N ALA A 16 -6.20 3.34 -17.52
CA ALA A 16 -5.16 2.36 -17.81
C ALA A 16 -3.83 2.94 -18.33
N PRO A 17 -3.79 3.90 -19.27
CA PRO A 17 -2.51 4.43 -19.78
C PRO A 17 -1.66 5.08 -18.68
N ALA A 18 -2.28 5.87 -17.81
CA ALA A 18 -1.59 6.53 -16.70
C ALA A 18 -1.12 5.51 -15.65
N ALA A 19 -1.96 4.53 -15.30
CA ALA A 19 -1.60 3.47 -14.37
C ALA A 19 -0.41 2.63 -14.90
N VAL A 20 -0.42 2.24 -16.17
CA VAL A 20 0.67 1.50 -16.81
C VAL A 20 1.95 2.33 -16.87
N ALA A 21 1.85 3.64 -17.14
CA ALA A 21 3.01 4.53 -17.12
C ALA A 21 3.64 4.61 -15.73
N ASN A 22 2.83 4.64 -14.66
CA ASN A 22 3.32 4.61 -13.28
C ASN A 22 3.99 3.27 -12.96
N ALA A 23 3.32 2.16 -13.26
CA ALA A 23 3.86 0.82 -13.02
C ALA A 23 5.19 0.58 -13.77
N LYS A 24 5.35 1.11 -15.00
CA LYS A 24 6.62 1.02 -15.73
C LYS A 24 7.75 1.81 -15.05
N ARG A 25 7.45 2.98 -14.48
CA ARG A 25 8.44 3.77 -13.73
C ARG A 25 8.84 3.05 -12.45
N GLU A 26 7.87 2.52 -11.72
CA GLU A 26 8.12 1.72 -10.52
C GLU A 26 8.95 0.48 -10.86
N ALA A 27 8.58 -0.30 -11.89
CA ALA A 27 9.35 -1.47 -12.31
C ALA A 27 10.81 -1.13 -12.66
N ALA A 28 11.07 0.02 -13.28
CA ALA A 28 12.42 0.47 -13.56
C ALA A 28 13.21 0.82 -12.28
N ASP A 29 12.57 1.47 -11.31
CA ASP A 29 13.18 1.73 -10.00
C ASP A 29 13.51 0.42 -9.25
N LEU A 30 12.60 -0.57 -9.29
CA LEU A 30 12.82 -1.86 -8.65
C LEU A 30 13.94 -2.65 -9.32
N GLN A 31 13.99 -2.67 -10.66
CA GLN A 31 15.07 -3.31 -11.41
C GLN A 31 16.42 -2.66 -11.09
N ALA A 32 16.48 -1.33 -11.00
CA ALA A 32 17.70 -0.62 -10.64
C ALA A 32 18.17 -0.97 -9.22
N MET A 33 17.24 -1.15 -8.27
CA MET A 33 17.56 -1.62 -6.91
C MET A 33 18.12 -3.05 -6.93
N ILE A 34 17.51 -3.96 -7.70
CA ILE A 34 18.03 -5.34 -7.89
C ILE A 34 19.46 -5.29 -8.43
N ASP A 35 19.69 -4.55 -9.51
CA ASP A 35 21.00 -4.45 -10.15
C ASP A 35 22.07 -3.90 -9.21
N GLN A 36 21.72 -2.88 -8.41
CA GLN A 36 22.61 -2.29 -7.41
C GLN A 36 22.98 -3.29 -6.31
N GLU A 37 22.00 -4.00 -5.75
CA GLU A 37 22.24 -4.97 -4.68
C GLU A 37 23.06 -6.17 -5.16
N GLN A 38 22.74 -6.73 -6.34
CA GLN A 38 23.49 -7.86 -6.88
C GLN A 38 24.94 -7.46 -7.20
N LYS A 39 25.15 -6.26 -7.76
CA LYS A 39 26.50 -5.72 -7.99
C LYS A 39 27.28 -5.58 -6.68
N ALA A 40 26.65 -5.04 -5.63
CA ALA A 40 27.29 -4.90 -4.32
C ALA A 40 27.63 -6.27 -3.68
N ALA A 41 26.81 -7.29 -3.94
CA ALA A 41 27.02 -8.65 -3.46
C ALA A 41 27.96 -9.50 -4.34
N GLY A 42 28.46 -8.96 -5.46
CA GLY A 42 29.26 -9.71 -6.43
C GLY A 42 28.50 -10.86 -7.11
N LYS A 43 27.17 -10.74 -7.21
CA LYS A 43 26.27 -11.75 -7.76
C LYS A 43 25.76 -11.33 -9.15
N PRO A 44 25.38 -12.29 -10.01
CA PRO A 44 24.70 -11.96 -11.26
C PRO A 44 23.36 -11.26 -10.98
N THR A 45 23.02 -10.27 -11.81
CA THR A 45 21.70 -9.66 -11.75
C THR A 45 20.61 -10.60 -12.29
N PHE A 46 19.36 -10.32 -11.95
CA PHE A 46 18.19 -11.00 -12.46
C PHE A 46 17.10 -10.00 -12.85
N LYS A 47 16.20 -10.45 -13.71
CA LYS A 47 15.06 -9.65 -14.16
C LYS A 47 13.98 -9.64 -13.07
N LEU A 48 13.44 -8.47 -12.78
CA LEU A 48 12.29 -8.29 -11.90
C LEU A 48 11.12 -9.19 -12.32
N GLU A 49 10.61 -9.98 -11.38
CA GLU A 49 9.42 -10.81 -11.54
C GLU A 49 8.31 -10.39 -10.56
N PRO A 50 7.04 -10.82 -10.75
CA PRO A 50 5.91 -10.35 -9.95
C PRO A 50 6.04 -10.56 -8.43
N TRP A 51 6.68 -11.66 -8.00
CA TRP A 51 6.87 -11.95 -6.58
C TRP A 51 7.93 -11.07 -5.90
N ASP A 52 8.80 -10.44 -6.67
CA ASP A 52 9.86 -9.54 -6.17
C ASP A 52 9.31 -8.16 -5.78
N TRP A 53 8.12 -7.82 -6.29
CA TRP A 53 7.58 -6.46 -6.25
C TRP A 53 7.47 -5.90 -4.83
N VAL A 54 6.85 -6.64 -3.91
CA VAL A 54 6.63 -6.18 -2.53
C VAL A 54 7.97 -5.95 -1.82
N PHE A 55 8.88 -6.92 -1.93
CA PHE A 55 10.18 -6.86 -1.26
C PHE A 55 11.04 -5.70 -1.74
N TYR A 56 11.16 -5.52 -3.06
CA TYR A 56 11.96 -4.42 -3.62
C TYR A 56 11.27 -3.06 -3.50
N SER A 57 9.93 -3.02 -3.42
CA SER A 57 9.20 -1.76 -3.18
C SER A 57 9.53 -1.18 -1.83
N GLU A 58 9.62 -2.01 -0.79
CA GLU A 58 10.03 -1.56 0.55
C GLU A 58 11.47 -1.03 0.55
N LYS A 59 12.39 -1.70 -0.15
CA LYS A 59 13.77 -1.24 -0.30
C LYS A 59 13.86 0.10 -1.02
N VAL A 60 13.14 0.27 -2.13
CA VAL A 60 13.07 1.54 -2.86
C VAL A 60 12.47 2.64 -1.99
N ARG A 61 11.40 2.34 -1.24
CA ARG A 61 10.78 3.30 -0.30
C ARG A 61 11.74 3.73 0.79
N GLN A 62 12.47 2.80 1.39
CA GLN A 62 13.50 3.08 2.39
C GLN A 62 14.61 3.95 1.80
N ALA A 63 15.12 3.62 0.62
CA ALA A 63 16.19 4.38 -0.02
C ALA A 63 15.75 5.80 -0.45
N LYS A 64 14.52 5.96 -0.94
CA LYS A 64 14.01 7.26 -1.43
C LYS A 64 13.54 8.19 -0.32
N TYR A 65 12.95 7.64 0.75
CA TYR A 65 12.25 8.44 1.77
C TYR A 65 12.82 8.26 3.18
N ASN A 66 13.84 7.42 3.36
CA ASN A 66 14.35 7.02 4.68
C ASN A 66 13.21 6.53 5.60
N PHE A 67 12.26 5.80 5.00
CA PHE A 67 11.04 5.34 5.66
C PHE A 67 11.03 3.81 5.75
N ASP A 68 10.76 3.30 6.95
CA ASP A 68 10.56 1.88 7.23
C ASP A 68 9.21 1.69 7.93
N GLU A 69 8.30 0.98 7.28
CA GLU A 69 6.94 0.74 7.80
C GLU A 69 6.94 0.01 9.15
N SER A 70 7.97 -0.82 9.41
CA SER A 70 8.09 -1.54 10.68
C SER A 70 8.27 -0.60 11.87
N GLN A 71 8.82 0.60 11.65
CA GLN A 71 8.99 1.63 12.68
C GLN A 71 7.64 2.21 13.14
N LEU A 72 6.60 2.12 12.30
CA LEU A 72 5.26 2.61 12.64
C LEU A 72 4.45 1.58 13.45
N LYS A 73 4.80 0.30 13.38
CA LYS A 73 4.04 -0.79 14.02
C LYS A 73 3.72 -0.56 15.50
N PRO A 74 4.65 -0.04 16.34
CA PRO A 74 4.34 0.23 17.76
C PRO A 74 3.26 1.30 17.98
N TYR A 75 3.04 2.18 17.00
CA TYR A 75 2.07 3.28 17.09
C TYR A 75 0.66 2.87 16.60
N PHE A 76 0.54 1.76 15.87
CA PHE A 76 -0.73 1.24 15.36
C PHE A 76 -1.24 0.05 16.18
N GLU A 77 -1.35 0.24 17.49
CA GLU A 77 -2.02 -0.72 18.37
C GLU A 77 -3.52 -0.80 18.01
N LEU A 78 -4.05 -2.00 17.81
CA LEU A 78 -5.36 -2.25 17.22
C LEU A 78 -6.48 -1.53 17.97
N LYS A 79 -6.51 -1.63 19.30
CA LYS A 79 -7.57 -1.03 20.11
C LYS A 79 -7.49 0.50 20.05
N ASN A 80 -6.29 1.06 20.11
CA ASN A 80 -6.06 2.49 20.00
C ASN A 80 -6.47 3.04 18.62
N VAL A 81 -6.11 2.34 17.54
CA VAL A 81 -6.52 2.71 16.17
C VAL A 81 -8.05 2.66 16.04
N LEU A 82 -8.70 1.66 16.64
CA LEU A 82 -10.15 1.53 16.60
C LEU A 82 -10.86 2.62 17.42
N GLU A 83 -10.52 2.77 18.70
CA GLU A 83 -11.23 3.65 19.64
C GLU A 83 -10.85 5.12 19.43
N ASN A 84 -9.56 5.43 19.40
CA ASN A 84 -9.07 6.81 19.30
C ASN A 84 -8.81 7.26 17.86
N GLY A 85 -8.87 6.35 16.89
CA GLY A 85 -8.84 6.67 15.46
C GLY A 85 -10.23 6.63 14.85
N VAL A 86 -10.72 5.41 14.57
CA VAL A 86 -11.93 5.20 13.76
C VAL A 86 -13.20 5.70 14.48
N PHE A 87 -13.45 5.29 15.72
CA PHE A 87 -14.64 5.70 16.47
C PHE A 87 -14.62 7.19 16.79
N TYR A 88 -13.46 7.71 17.19
CA TYR A 88 -13.28 9.14 17.41
C TYR A 88 -13.62 9.96 16.15
N ALA A 89 -13.04 9.61 15.00
CA ALA A 89 -13.30 10.31 13.74
C ALA A 89 -14.80 10.24 13.34
N ALA A 90 -15.43 9.08 13.49
CA ALA A 90 -16.86 8.92 13.23
C ALA A 90 -17.74 9.73 14.19
N GLY A 91 -17.32 9.89 15.44
CA GLY A 91 -17.95 10.78 16.40
C GLY A 91 -17.84 12.26 16.02
N GLN A 92 -16.66 12.68 15.55
CA GLN A 92 -16.43 14.06 15.10
C GLN A 92 -17.24 14.41 13.84
N GLU A 93 -17.22 13.53 12.85
CA GLU A 93 -17.84 13.81 11.54
C GLU A 93 -19.36 13.57 11.53
N PHE A 94 -19.83 12.53 12.23
CA PHE A 94 -21.22 12.07 12.15
C PHE A 94 -21.98 12.11 13.48
N GLY A 95 -21.35 12.53 14.58
CA GLY A 95 -21.98 12.59 15.91
C GLY A 95 -22.29 11.22 16.52
N LEU A 96 -21.63 10.14 16.04
CA LEU A 96 -21.84 8.79 16.53
C LEU A 96 -21.19 8.55 17.90
N THR A 97 -21.79 7.66 18.70
CA THR A 97 -21.21 7.19 19.96
C THR A 97 -21.15 5.67 19.98
N PHE A 98 -20.11 5.14 20.61
CA PHE A 98 -19.80 3.71 20.61
C PHE A 98 -19.70 3.21 22.05
N LYS A 99 -20.30 2.05 22.33
CA LYS A 99 -20.23 1.38 23.63
C LYS A 99 -20.06 -0.12 23.42
N GLN A 100 -19.01 -0.69 24.00
CA GLN A 100 -18.78 -2.13 23.97
C GLN A 100 -19.92 -2.86 24.69
N ARG A 101 -20.44 -3.91 24.06
CA ARG A 101 -21.37 -4.87 24.67
C ARG A 101 -20.61 -6.13 25.07
N THR A 102 -20.65 -6.45 26.36
CA THR A 102 -19.99 -7.63 26.94
C THR A 102 -20.96 -8.77 27.23
N ASP A 103 -22.24 -8.56 26.90
CA ASP A 103 -23.35 -9.46 27.18
C ASP A 103 -23.74 -10.34 25.98
N LEU A 104 -22.98 -10.25 24.89
CA LEU A 104 -23.15 -11.08 23.70
C LEU A 104 -22.21 -12.29 23.77
N PRO A 105 -22.67 -13.50 23.39
CA PRO A 105 -21.81 -14.67 23.31
C PRO A 105 -20.74 -14.50 22.23
N VAL A 106 -19.57 -15.09 22.49
CA VAL A 106 -18.41 -15.13 21.57
C VAL A 106 -18.59 -16.16 20.46
#